data_AF-A0A6N6MB12-F1
#
_entry.id   AF-A0A6N6MB12-F1
#
_cell.length_a   1.000
_cell.length_b   1.000
_cell.length_c   1.000
_cell.angle_alpha   90.00
_cell.angle_beta   90.00
_cell.angle_gamma   90.00
#
_symmetry.space_group_name_H-M   'P 1'
#
loop_
_entity.id
_entity.type
_entity.pdbx_description
1 polymer ?
#
loop_
_entity_poly.entity_id
_entity_poly.type
_entity_poly.pdbx_seq_one_letter_code
_entity_poly.pdbx_strand_id
1 'polypeptide(L)' 'MKVAEIQKSIIDQIRTLEDPQLLKAIQSLIAASKTEEKYQLNEEQKKSVEISRKQIENGEYKDQKEFMTEVRSWLKEK' A
#
# COMPACT_ATOMS: atom_id res chain seq x y z
N MET A 1 -22.56 24.88 13.56
CA MET A 1 -21.86 24.83 12.26
C MET A 1 -22.07 23.47 11.63
N LYS A 2 -22.55 23.43 10.39
CA LYS A 2 -22.66 22.17 9.62
C LYS A 2 -21.28 21.76 9.11
N VAL A 3 -21.05 20.47 8.90
CA VAL A 3 -19.77 19.95 8.35
C VAL A 3 -19.36 20.66 7.06
N ALA A 4 -20.33 20.95 6.19
CA ALA A 4 -20.09 21.70 4.95
C ALA A 4 -19.54 23.12 5.19
N GLU A 5 -19.95 23.80 6.27
CA GLU A 5 -19.46 25.13 6.62
C GLU A 5 -18.00 25.07 7.12
N ILE A 6 -17.67 24.04 7.90
CA ILE A 6 -16.29 23.76 8.35
C ILE A 6 -15.38 23.49 7.16
N GLN A 7 -15.82 22.62 6.24
CA GLN A 7 -15.04 22.29 5.03
C GLN A 7 -14.79 23.52 4.16
N LYS A 8 -15.82 24.33 3.92
CA LYS A 8 -15.68 25.56 3.14
C LYS A 8 -14.67 26.52 3.78
N SER A 9 -14.77 26.74 5.10
CA SER A 9 -13.84 27.59 5.84
C SER A 9 -12.38 27.13 5.70
N ILE A 10 -12.12 25.82 5.82
CA ILE A 10 -10.78 25.26 5.67
C ILE A 10 -10.24 25.44 4.25
N ILE A 11 -11.06 25.17 3.22
CA ILE A 11 -10.65 25.33 1.81
C ILE A 11 -10.29 26.78 1.52
N ASP A 12 -11.10 27.72 2.00
CA ASP A 12 -10.87 29.15 1.76
C ASP A 12 -9.56 29.61 2.44
N GLN A 13 -9.25 29.14 3.65
CA GLN A 13 -7.98 29.42 4.33
C GLN A 13 -6.76 28.82 3.58
N ILE A 14 -6.87 27.58 3.10
CA ILE A 14 -5.81 26.92 2.33
C ILE A 14 -5.53 27.67 1.02
N ARG A 15 -6.55 28.20 0.36
CA ARG A 15 -6.38 28.96 -0.90
C ARG A 15 -5.60 30.25 -0.74
N THR A 16 -5.64 30.86 0.44
CA THR A 16 -4.92 32.11 0.74
C THR A 16 -3.55 31.88 1.35
N LEU A 17 -3.17 30.62 1.63
CA LEU A 17 -1.89 30.28 2.24
C LEU A 17 -0.77 30.26 1.20
N GLU A 18 0.27 31.04 1.43
CA GLU A 18 1.46 31.10 0.57
C GLU A 18 2.67 30.38 1.15
N ASP A 19 2.64 30.01 2.45
CA ASP A 19 3.74 29.31 3.12
C ASP A 19 3.80 27.82 2.70
N PRO A 20 4.83 27.40 1.93
CA PRO A 20 4.93 26.03 1.43
C PRO A 20 5.20 25.01 2.55
N GLN A 21 5.82 25.41 3.67
CA GLN A 21 6.08 24.51 4.80
C GLN A 21 4.78 24.19 5.52
N LEU A 22 3.94 25.20 5.73
CA LEU A 22 2.63 25.02 6.35
C LEU A 22 1.69 24.19 5.46
N LEU A 23 1.68 24.43 4.15
CA LEU A 23 0.92 23.61 3.19
C LEU A 23 1.34 22.13 3.23
N LYS A 24 2.66 21.85 3.31
CA LYS A 24 3.17 20.47 3.45
C LYS A 24 2.75 19.81 4.76
N ALA A 25 2.75 20.56 5.87
CA ALA A 25 2.30 20.06 7.15
C ALA A 25 0.80 19.69 7.11
N ILE A 26 -0.04 20.57 6.54
CA ILE A 26 -1.48 20.32 6.36
C ILE A 26 -1.70 19.08 5.47
N GLN A 27 -0.96 18.95 4.37
CA GLN A 27 -1.04 17.79 3.49
C GLN A 27 -0.70 16.49 4.23
N SER A 28 0.33 16.51 5.08
CA SER A 28 0.76 15.35 5.87
C SER A 28 -0.29 14.95 6.91
N LEU A 29 -0.92 15.92 7.58
CA LEU A 29 -2.01 15.66 8.53
C LEU A 29 -3.23 15.04 7.86
N ILE A 30 -3.59 15.51 6.66
CA ILE A 30 -4.68 14.92 5.86
C ILE A 30 -4.31 13.52 5.38
N ALA A 31 -3.06 13.29 4.98
CA ALA A 31 -2.60 11.97 4.58
C ALA A 31 -2.60 10.97 5.75
N ALA A 32 -2.19 11.40 6.94
CA ALA A 32 -2.20 10.57 8.14
C ALA A 32 -3.62 10.31 8.68
N SER A 33 -4.56 11.23 8.45
CA SER A 33 -5.97 11.04 8.84
C SER A 33 -6.73 10.14 7.88
N LYS A 34 -6.22 9.92 6.67
CA LYS A 34 -6.61 8.76 5.86
C LYS A 34 -6.04 7.53 6.56
N THR A 35 -6.83 6.92 7.43
CA THR A 35 -6.66 5.51 7.75
C THR A 35 -6.45 4.81 6.42
N GLU A 36 -5.31 4.13 6.24
CA GLU A 36 -5.14 3.21 5.11
C GLU A 36 -6.39 2.34 5.10
N GLU A 37 -7.28 2.55 4.12
CA GLU A 37 -8.29 1.56 3.84
C GLU A 37 -7.49 0.31 3.51
N LYS A 38 -7.42 -0.62 4.48
CA LYS A 38 -6.69 -1.87 4.34
C LYS A 38 -7.04 -2.40 2.97
N TYR A 39 -6.02 -2.58 2.13
CA TYR A 39 -6.24 -3.06 0.77
C TYR A 39 -7.09 -4.33 0.83
N GLN A 40 -8.32 -4.24 0.34
CA GLN A 40 -9.26 -5.34 0.39
C GLN A 40 -8.89 -6.31 -0.73
N LEU A 41 -8.29 -7.43 -0.34
CA LEU A 41 -8.01 -8.53 -1.26
C LEU A 41 -9.32 -9.02 -1.87
N ASN A 42 -9.30 -9.29 -3.17
CA ASN A 42 -10.39 -10.02 -3.81
C ASN A 42 -10.33 -11.52 -3.42
N GLU A 43 -11.36 -12.29 -3.77
CA GLU A 43 -11.47 -13.70 -3.37
C GLU A 43 -10.32 -14.57 -3.92
N GLU A 44 -9.84 -14.28 -5.12
CA GLU A 44 -8.72 -14.99 -5.73
C GLU A 44 -7.41 -14.73 -4.96
N GLN A 45 -7.16 -13.47 -4.59
CA GLN A 45 -5.99 -13.07 -3.81
C GLN A 45 -6.04 -13.65 -2.40
N LYS A 46 -7.22 -13.67 -1.74
CA LYS A 46 -7.39 -14.33 -0.44
C LYS A 46 -7.05 -15.81 -0.53
N LYS A 47 -7.58 -16.50 -1.56
CA LYS A 47 -7.31 -17.92 -1.80
C LYS A 47 -5.82 -18.17 -2.08
N SER A 48 -5.18 -17.32 -2.88
CA SER A 48 -3.75 -17.41 -3.17
C SER A 48 -2.91 -17.30 -1.89
N VAL A 49 -3.24 -16.35 -1.01
CA VAL A 49 -2.55 -16.19 0.29
C VAL A 49 -2.75 -17.41 1.19
N GLU A 50 -3.96 -17.97 1.23
CA GLU A 50 -4.25 -19.18 2.01
C GLU A 50 -3.43 -20.38 1.51
N ILE A 51 -3.37 -20.56 0.19
CA ILE A 51 -2.57 -21.63 -0.44
C ILE A 51 -1.09 -21.43 -0.10
N SER A 52 -0.53 -20.23 -0.30
CA SER A 52 0.88 -19.98 -0.01
C SER A 52 1.23 -20.21 1.46
N ARG A 53 0.33 -19.89 2.39
CA ARG A 53 0.55 -20.18 3.82
C ARG A 53 0.63 -21.69 4.09
N LYS A 54 -0.29 -22.47 3.54
CA LYS A 54 -0.28 -23.94 3.64
C LYS A 54 0.99 -24.53 3.01
N GLN A 55 1.43 -24.01 1.86
CA GLN A 55 2.67 -24.44 1.23
C GLN A 55 3.88 -24.19 2.13
N ILE A 56 3.97 -23.03 2.76
CA ILE A 56 5.05 -22.72 3.71
C ILE A 56 5.01 -23.68 4.91
N GLU A 57 3.83 -23.92 5.50
CA GLU A 57 3.64 -24.85 6.61
C GLU A 57 4.05 -26.30 6.25
N ASN A 58 3.78 -26.72 5.02
CA ASN A 58 4.16 -28.03 4.49
C ASN A 58 5.64 -28.13 4.06
N GLY A 59 6.41 -27.03 4.11
CA GLY A 59 7.77 -27.00 3.58
C GLY A 59 7.85 -26.96 2.05
N GLU A 60 6.74 -26.67 1.37
CA GLU A 60 6.63 -26.51 -0.09
C GLU A 60 7.07 -25.09 -0.53
N TYR A 61 8.25 -24.67 -0.07
CA TYR A 61 8.87 -23.41 -0.49
C TYR A 61 10.30 -23.69 -0.95
N LYS A 62 10.87 -22.74 -1.70
CA LYS A 62 12.28 -22.76 -2.07
C LYS A 62 12.92 -21.47 -1.59
N ASP A 63 14.16 -21.58 -1.13
CA ASP A 63 14.95 -20.39 -0.83
C ASP A 63 15.22 -19.59 -2.10
N GLN A 64 15.23 -18.27 -1.98
CA GLN A 64 15.42 -17.36 -3.12
C GLN A 64 16.70 -17.68 -3.91
N LYS A 65 17.78 -18.06 -3.21
CA LYS A 65 19.06 -18.40 -3.85
C LYS A 65 18.96 -19.68 -4.68
N GLU A 66 18.25 -20.69 -4.18
CA GLU A 66 18.05 -21.97 -4.86
C GLU A 66 17.18 -21.78 -6.11
N PHE A 67 16.06 -21.08 -5.96
CA PHE A 67 15.17 -20.72 -7.06
C PHE A 67 15.92 -19.95 -8.16
N MET A 68 16.68 -18.92 -7.81
CA MET A 68 17.44 -18.14 -8.80
C MET A 68 18.54 -18.95 -9.50
N THR A 69 19.09 -19.97 -8.84
CA THR A 69 20.08 -20.86 -9.45
C THR A 69 19.41 -21.75 -10.50
N GLU A 70 18.26 -22.34 -10.18
CA GLU A 70 17.46 -23.15 -11.11
C GLU A 70 17.01 -22.36 -12.34
N VAL A 71 16.49 -21.14 -12.14
CA VAL A 71 16.07 -20.25 -13.23
C VAL A 71 17.24 -19.92 -14.16
N ARG A 72 18.43 -19.62 -13.61
CA ARG A 72 19.62 -19.32 -14.42
C ARG A 72 20.11 -20.54 -15.19
N SER A 73 20.00 -21.74 -14.63
CA SER A 73 20.34 -22.98 -15.33
C SER A 73 19.36 -23.24 -16.48
N TRP A 74 18.06 -23.12 -16.23
CA TRP A 74 17.03 -23.28 -17.27
C TRP A 74 17.21 -22.31 -18.44
N LEU A 75 17.55 -21.05 -18.17
CA LEU A 75 17.82 -20.05 -19.21
C LEU A 75 19.04 -20.37 -20.08
N LYS A 76 19.99 -21.19 -19.61
CA LYS A 76 21.18 -21.60 -20.36
C LYS A 76 20.98 -22.86 -21.18
N GLU A 77 19.94 -23.64 -20.87
CA GLU A 77 19.57 -24.86 -21.60
C GLU A 77 18.71 -24.57 -22.84
N LYS A 78 18.36 -23.30 -23.09
CA LYS A 78 17.77 -22.80 -24.34
C LYS A 78 18.82 -22.14 -25.22
#